data_AF-A0A401QD25-F1
#
_entry.id   AF-A0A401QD25-F1
#
_cell.length_a   1.000
_cell.length_b   1.000
_cell.length_c   1.000
_cell.angle_alpha   90.00
_cell.angle_beta   90.00
_cell.angle_gamma   90.00
#
_symmetry.space_group_name_H-M   'P 1'
#
loop_
_entity.id
_entity.type
_entity.pdbx_description
1 polymer ?
#
loop_
_entity_poly.entity_id
_entity_poly.type
_entity_poly.pdbx_seq_one_letter_code
_entity_poly.pdbx_strand_id
1 'polypeptide(L)' 'VLTFTWPAKGEQGAVPISIDCGTRATRYEEDLVDVLCPPSCDHSRLSVWGSRVYASVSSICAAAVHR' A
#
# COMPACT_ATOMS: atom_id res chain seq x y z
N VAL A 1 30.64 -12.04 1.72
CA VAL A 1 29.88 -10.87 2.22
C VAL A 1 29.26 -10.20 0.99
N LEU A 2 27.98 -10.42 0.70
CA LEU A 2 27.36 -9.88 -0.52
C LEU A 2 26.67 -8.55 -0.18
N THR A 3 27.31 -7.45 -0.55
CA THR A 3 26.76 -6.10 -0.45
C THR A 3 25.96 -5.78 -1.70
N PHE A 4 24.63 -5.73 -1.59
CA PHE A 4 23.78 -5.16 -2.62
C PHE A 4 23.73 -3.64 -2.44
N THR A 5 24.62 -2.91 -3.10
CA THR A 5 24.49 -1.45 -3.26
C THR A 5 23.64 -1.20 -4.50
N TRP A 6 22.36 -0.91 -4.31
CA TRP A 6 21.46 -0.44 -5.37
C TRP A 6 21.41 1.10 -5.36
N PRO A 7 21.86 1.79 -6.43
CA PRO A 7 21.53 3.18 -6.64
C PRO A 7 20.27 3.24 -7.51
N ALA A 8 19.09 3.27 -6.89
CA ALA A 8 17.88 3.63 -7.63
C ALA A 8 17.79 5.17 -7.69
N LYS A 9 18.41 5.73 -8.73
CA LYS A 9 18.18 7.10 -9.20
C LYS A 9 16.85 7.10 -9.96
N GLY A 10 15.75 7.38 -9.26
CA GLY A 10 14.44 7.61 -9.87
C GLY A 10 14.09 9.10 -9.85
N GLU A 11 13.72 9.64 -11.01
CA GLU A 11 13.23 11.01 -11.22
C GLU A 11 12.10 11.37 -10.25
N GLN A 12 12.05 12.64 -9.83
CA GLN A 12 11.04 13.15 -8.90
C GLN A 12 9.65 13.26 -9.56
N GLY A 13 8.99 12.14 -9.79
CA GLY A 13 7.55 12.03 -9.55
C GLY A 13 7.35 11.88 -8.04
N ALA A 14 6.26 12.43 -7.46
CA ALA A 14 5.98 12.37 -6.03
C ALA A 14 6.33 10.99 -5.46
N VAL A 15 7.32 10.93 -4.55
CA VAL A 15 7.81 9.66 -4.01
C VAL A 15 6.62 8.98 -3.33
N PRO A 16 6.14 7.83 -3.83
CA PRO A 16 4.97 7.20 -3.27
C PRO A 16 5.27 6.79 -1.84
N ILE A 17 4.35 7.10 -0.94
CA ILE A 17 4.55 6.88 0.49
C ILE A 17 4.55 5.37 0.78
N SER A 18 5.59 4.89 1.46
CA SER A 18 5.64 3.52 1.95
C SER A 18 4.68 3.37 3.13
N ILE A 19 3.76 2.41 3.04
CA ILE A 19 2.73 2.16 4.07
C ILE A 19 2.93 0.79 4.72
N ASP A 20 2.23 0.54 5.82
CA ASP A 20 2.15 -0.80 6.40
C ASP A 20 1.00 -1.60 5.76
N CYS A 21 1.09 -2.93 5.73
CA CYS A 21 0.03 -3.85 5.33
C CYS A 21 -1.33 -3.55 6.00
N GLY A 22 -1.33 -3.09 7.24
CA GLY A 22 -2.54 -2.76 8.00
C GLY A 22 -3.13 -1.37 7.72
N THR A 23 -2.50 -0.59 6.84
CA THR A 23 -2.91 0.81 6.59
C THR A 23 -4.26 0.85 5.88
N ARG A 24 -5.16 1.68 6.42
CA ARG A 24 -6.55 1.86 5.96
C ARG A 24 -6.72 3.24 5.36
N ALA A 25 -7.75 3.42 4.53
CA ALA A 25 -8.05 4.69 3.88
C ALA A 25 -8.32 5.82 4.89
N THR A 26 -8.83 5.49 6.09
CA THR A 26 -9.10 6.46 7.17
C THR A 26 -7.86 7.21 7.68
N ARG A 27 -6.64 6.80 7.32
CA ARG A 27 -5.41 7.51 7.68
C ARG A 27 -5.14 8.72 6.76
N TYR A 28 -5.82 8.83 5.63
CA TYR A 28 -5.62 9.88 4.64
C TYR A 28 -6.81 10.82 4.60
N GLU A 29 -6.54 12.13 4.58
CA GLU A 29 -7.55 13.17 4.41
C GLU A 29 -7.70 13.60 2.94
N GLU A 30 -6.69 13.28 2.12
CA GLU A 30 -6.66 13.59 0.69
C GLU A 30 -7.59 12.66 -0.10
N ASP A 31 -8.19 13.18 -1.16
CA ASP A 31 -9.07 12.41 -2.05
C ASP A 31 -8.31 11.37 -2.89
N LEU A 32 -7.03 11.64 -3.21
CA LEU A 32 -6.17 10.78 -4.02
C LEU A 32 -4.74 10.74 -3.45
N VAL A 33 -4.23 9.53 -3.23
CA VAL A 33 -2.88 9.30 -2.68
C VAL A 33 -2.23 8.11 -3.36
N ASP A 34 -0.99 8.29 -3.81
CA ASP A 34 -0.16 7.21 -4.31
C ASP A 34 0.66 6.58 -3.17
N VAL A 35 0.48 5.26 -2.99
CA VAL A 35 1.12 4.50 -1.89
C VAL A 35 1.88 3.28 -2.42
N LEU A 36 2.94 2.90 -1.71
CA LEU A 36 3.66 1.66 -1.93
C LEU A 36 3.37 0.66 -0.81
N CYS A 37 2.88 -0.51 -1.19
CA CYS A 37 2.69 -1.63 -0.29
C CYS A 37 4.02 -2.41 -0.12
N PRO A 38 4.39 -2.76 1.12
CA PRO A 38 5.59 -3.52 1.39
C PRO A 38 5.41 -4.97 0.91
N PRO A 39 6.49 -5.64 0.47
CA PRO A 39 6.43 -7.05 0.14
C PRO A 39 6.15 -7.88 1.40
N SER A 40 5.58 -9.07 1.23
CA SER A 40 5.28 -10.05 2.30
C SER A 40 4.18 -9.66 3.30
N CYS A 41 3.12 -9.01 2.85
CA CYS A 41 1.92 -8.82 3.66
C CYS A 41 1.08 -10.11 3.74
N ASP A 42 0.70 -10.51 4.96
CA ASP A 42 -0.31 -11.55 5.16
C ASP A 42 -1.72 -10.97 4.99
N HIS A 43 -2.18 -10.91 3.74
CA HIS A 43 -3.49 -10.38 3.39
C HIS A 43 -4.65 -11.24 3.91
N SER A 44 -4.41 -12.51 4.29
CA SER A 44 -5.47 -13.42 4.75
C SER A 44 -6.08 -13.00 6.09
N ARG A 45 -5.32 -12.26 6.89
CA ARG A 45 -5.75 -11.74 8.20
C ARG A 45 -6.46 -10.39 8.11
N LEU A 46 -6.45 -9.76 6.94
CA LEU A 46 -7.02 -8.43 6.74
C LEU A 46 -8.42 -8.55 6.16
N SER A 47 -9.41 -8.11 6.92
CA SER A 47 -10.79 -8.06 6.44
C SER A 47 -10.96 -6.93 5.42
N VAL A 48 -11.55 -7.28 4.27
CA VAL A 48 -11.87 -6.36 3.17
C VAL A 48 -13.37 -6.43 2.93
N TRP A 49 -14.00 -5.27 2.75
CA TRP A 49 -15.44 -5.17 2.49
C TRP A 49 -15.69 -4.35 1.22
N GLY A 50 -16.29 -4.97 0.23
CA GLY A 50 -16.56 -4.40 -1.10
C GLY A 50 -15.92 -5.21 -2.23
N SER A 51 -16.22 -4.84 -3.48
CA SER A 51 -15.69 -5.52 -4.68
C SER A 51 -15.43 -4.55 -5.86
N ARG A 52 -15.38 -3.24 -5.56
CA ARG A 52 -15.04 -2.16 -6.52
C ARG A 52 -14.80 -0.86 -5.77
N VAL A 53 -15.76 -0.54 -4.90
CA VAL A 53 -15.63 0.49 -3.87
C VAL A 53 -15.42 -0.24 -2.56
N TYR A 54 -14.27 0.00 -1.94
CA TYR A 54 -13.92 -0.61 -0.67
C TYR A 54 -14.29 0.33 0.48
N ALA A 55 -14.81 -0.22 1.57
CA ALA A 55 -15.05 0.57 2.77
C ALA A 55 -13.73 1.18 3.27
N SER A 56 -13.78 2.40 3.81
CA SER A 56 -12.58 3.12 4.32
C SER A 56 -11.83 2.35 5.40
N VAL A 57 -12.52 1.45 6.09
CA VAL A 57 -11.96 0.52 7.07
C VAL A 57 -11.20 -0.65 6.43
N SER A 58 -11.26 -0.90 5.14
CA SER A 58 -10.50 -1.98 4.50
C SER A 58 -9.01 -1.62 4.43
N SER A 59 -8.11 -2.60 4.56
CA SER A 59 -6.69 -2.37 4.28
C SER A 59 -6.50 -2.04 2.80
N ILE A 60 -5.72 -1.01 2.49
CA ILE A 60 -5.44 -0.57 1.12
C ILE A 60 -4.72 -1.67 0.34
N CYS A 61 -3.67 -2.26 0.94
CA CYS A 61 -2.89 -3.31 0.28
C CYS A 61 -3.69 -4.60 0.10
N ALA A 62 -4.54 -4.97 1.08
CA ALA A 62 -5.42 -6.13 0.94
C ALA A 62 -6.51 -5.89 -0.12
N ALA A 63 -7.09 -4.69 -0.16
CA ALA A 63 -8.07 -4.30 -1.17
C ALA A 63 -7.48 -4.24 -2.59
N ALA A 64 -6.22 -3.83 -2.73
CA ALA A 64 -5.53 -3.75 -4.03
C ALA A 64 -5.29 -5.13 -4.67
N VAL A 65 -5.11 -6.17 -3.85
CA VAL A 65 -5.00 -7.57 -4.32
C VAL A 65 -6.32 -8.33 -4.30
N HIS A 66 -7.38 -7.71 -3.78
CA HIS A 66 -8.72 -8.28 -3.70
C HIS A 66 -9.39 -8.21 -5.08
N ARG A 67 -10.06 -9.30 -5.47
CA ARG A 67 -10.61 -9.56 -6.82
C ARG A 67 -11.44 -8.42 -7.40
#